data_AF-A0A2T7TEZ5-F1
#
_entry.id   AF-A0A2T7TEZ5-F1
#
_cell.length_a   1.000
_cell.length_b   1.000
_cell.length_c   1.000
_cell.angle_alpha   90.00
_cell.angle_beta   90.00
_cell.angle_gamma   90.00
#
_symmetry.space_group_name_H-M   'P 1'
#
loop_
_entity.id
_entity.type
_entity.pdbx_description
1 polymer ?
#
loop_
_entity_poly.entity_id
_entity_poly.type
_entity_poly.pdbx_seq_one_letter_code
_entity_poly.pdbx_strand_id
1 'polypeptide(L)'
;MKRISERDVLLGDMKFLAQVDVDRAALEERWGDPETVHDALAEWVCFAFSPADGEAFFLQREVHHPPAPGFILSVTRGLFSVEAAGRIVEVLGIAKARVIQVSAEAP
;
A
#
# COMPACT_ATOMS: atom_id res chain seq x y z
N MET A 1 0.09 10.57 -9.55
CA MET A 1 -0.50 9.52 -8.70
C MET A 1 -1.99 9.78 -8.52
N LYS A 2 -2.82 8.75 -8.64
CA LYS A 2 -4.27 8.79 -8.46
C LYS A 2 -4.73 7.65 -7.55
N ARG A 3 -5.80 7.86 -6.77
CA ARG A 3 -6.55 6.78 -6.12
C ARG A 3 -7.33 6.02 -7.21
N ILE A 4 -7.31 4.70 -7.16
CA ILE A 4 -8.04 3.79 -8.07
C ILE A 4 -8.88 2.80 -7.24
N SER A 5 -9.80 2.03 -7.83
CA SER A 5 -10.42 0.95 -7.05
C SER A 5 -9.43 -0.21 -6.93
N GLU A 6 -9.49 -0.95 -5.82
CA GLU A 6 -8.74 -2.19 -5.68
C GLU A 6 -9.05 -3.18 -6.81
N ARG A 7 -10.31 -3.21 -7.25
CA ARG A 7 -10.79 -4.09 -8.33
C ARG A 7 -10.19 -3.79 -9.70
N ASP A 8 -9.58 -2.62 -9.86
CA ASP A 8 -8.92 -2.21 -11.11
C ASP A 8 -7.53 -2.85 -11.25
N VAL A 9 -7.01 -3.52 -10.22
CA VAL A 9 -5.68 -4.14 -10.23
C VAL A 9 -5.80 -5.66 -10.19
N LEU A 10 -5.03 -6.34 -11.05
CA LEU A 10 -4.92 -7.79 -11.03
C LEU A 10 -4.07 -8.25 -9.84
N LEU A 11 -4.72 -8.81 -8.81
CA LEU A 11 -4.06 -9.29 -7.59
C LEU A 11 -2.91 -10.29 -7.84
N GLY A 12 -2.94 -11.06 -8.93
CA GLY A 12 -1.89 -12.02 -9.28
C GLY A 12 -0.52 -11.41 -9.58
N ASP A 13 -0.46 -10.10 -9.86
CA ASP A 13 0.79 -9.38 -10.16
C ASP A 13 1.35 -8.62 -8.95
N MET A 14 0.69 -8.73 -7.81
CA MET A 14 1.05 -8.01 -6.59
C MET A 14 2.13 -8.74 -5.79
N LYS A 15 3.10 -7.97 -5.31
CA LYS A 15 4.17 -8.45 -4.43
C LYS A 15 4.27 -7.61 -3.17
N PHE A 16 4.48 -8.28 -2.03
CA PHE A 16 4.79 -7.60 -0.77
C PHE A 16 6.14 -6.89 -0.88
N LEU A 17 6.13 -5.56 -0.88
CA LEU A 17 7.34 -4.75 -0.97
C LEU A 17 7.85 -4.33 0.40
N ALA A 18 6.99 -3.82 1.28
CA ALA A 18 7.44 -3.23 2.53
C ALA A 18 6.33 -3.17 3.59
N GLN A 19 6.72 -2.97 4.85
CA GLN A 19 5.86 -2.45 5.89
C GLN A 19 6.12 -0.94 6.04
N VAL A 20 5.05 -0.15 6.06
CA VAL A 20 5.12 1.31 6.15
C VAL A 20 4.32 1.80 7.36
N ASP A 21 4.93 2.66 8.17
CA ASP A 21 4.23 3.37 9.24
C ASP A 21 3.67 4.66 8.66
N VAL A 22 2.34 4.74 8.62
CA VAL A 22 1.58 5.86 8.07
C VAL A 22 0.26 5.98 8.82
N ASP A 23 -0.13 7.21 9.11
CA ASP A 23 -1.35 7.51 9.83
C ASP A 23 -2.60 7.28 8.94
N ARG A 24 -3.54 6.47 9.44
CA ARG A 24 -4.77 6.15 8.72
C ARG A 24 -5.68 7.36 8.55
N ALA A 25 -5.86 8.18 9.59
CA ALA A 25 -6.73 9.35 9.52
C ALA A 25 -6.17 10.37 8.51
N ALA A 26 -4.84 10.52 8.45
CA ALA A 26 -4.20 11.38 7.45
C ALA A 26 -4.35 10.83 6.02
N LEU A 27 -4.32 9.50 5.84
CA LEU A 27 -4.63 8.88 4.55
C LEU A 27 -6.09 9.14 4.14
N GLU A 28 -7.03 8.98 5.07
CA GLU A 28 -8.46 9.24 4.83
C GLU A 28 -8.73 10.69 4.48
N GLU A 29 -8.15 11.63 5.22
CA GLU A 29 -8.27 13.07 4.98
C GLU A 29 -7.77 13.46 3.58
N ARG A 30 -6.64 12.87 3.14
CA ARG A 30 -6.01 13.23 1.87
C ARG A 30 -6.58 12.49 0.67
N TRP A 31 -6.91 11.21 0.83
CA TRP A 31 -7.21 10.29 -0.27
C TRP A 31 -8.63 9.71 -0.23
N GLY A 32 -9.43 10.10 0.75
CA GLY A 32 -10.79 9.62 0.95
C GLY A 32 -10.84 8.26 1.67
N ASP A 33 -12.04 7.73 1.83
CA ASP A 33 -12.25 6.49 2.59
C ASP A 33 -11.54 5.28 1.94
N PRO A 34 -10.98 4.37 2.76
CA PRO A 34 -10.45 3.11 2.26
C PRO A 34 -11.56 2.18 1.77
N GLU A 35 -11.18 1.24 0.92
CA GLU A 35 -12.02 0.09 0.60
C GLU A 35 -11.85 -0.98 1.66
N THR A 36 -12.96 -1.63 2.05
CA THR A 36 -12.92 -2.86 2.85
C THR A 36 -12.96 -4.05 1.90
N VAL A 37 -11.87 -4.82 1.87
CA VAL A 37 -11.71 -5.97 0.98
C VAL A 37 -11.64 -7.24 1.82
N HIS A 38 -12.27 -8.31 1.34
CA HIS A 38 -12.24 -9.62 2.00
C HIS A 38 -11.56 -10.62 1.08
N ASP A 39 -10.55 -11.32 1.60
CA ASP A 39 -9.93 -12.46 0.92
C ASP A 39 -10.01 -13.73 1.78
N ALA A 40 -9.36 -14.79 1.32
CA ALA A 40 -9.35 -16.08 2.04
C ALA A 40 -8.58 -16.02 3.37
N LEU A 41 -7.82 -14.96 3.63
CA LEU A 41 -6.99 -14.80 4.80
C LEU A 41 -7.66 -13.90 5.84
N ALA A 42 -8.25 -12.78 5.41
CA ALA A 42 -8.74 -11.75 6.31
C ALA A 42 -9.67 -10.71 5.65
N GLU A 43 -10.20 -9.83 6.52
CA GLU A 43 -10.77 -8.54 6.14
C GLU A 43 -9.69 -7.45 6.23
N TRP A 44 -9.58 -6.64 5.17
CA TRP A 44 -8.51 -5.68 4.97
C TRP A 44 -9.06 -4.28 4.71
N VAL A 45 -8.49 -3.29 5.38
CA VAL A 45 -8.57 -1.87 4.99
C VAL A 45 -7.57 -1.63 3.88
N CYS A 46 -8.03 -1.10 2.75
CA CYS A 46 -7.24 -1.02 1.53
C CYS A 46 -7.25 0.39 0.90
N PHE A 47 -6.05 0.90 0.59
CA PHE A 47 -5.87 2.03 -0.31
C PHE A 47 -5.04 1.61 -1.53
N ALA A 48 -5.66 1.61 -2.70
CA ALA A 48 -5.07 1.36 -4.01
C ALA A 48 -4.72 2.65 -4.76
N PHE A 49 -3.53 2.72 -5.31
CA PHE A 49 -3.04 3.88 -6.06
C PHE A 49 -2.37 3.46 -7.35
N SER A 50 -2.46 4.31 -8.36
CA SER A 50 -1.68 4.21 -9.60
C SER A 50 -0.78 5.44 -9.73
N PRO A 51 0.56 5.27 -9.64
CA PRO A 51 1.50 6.36 -9.88
C PRO A 51 1.62 6.66 -11.38
N ALA A 52 1.54 5.64 -12.24
CA ALA A 52 1.59 5.70 -13.70
C ALA A 52 0.72 4.58 -14.32
N ASP A 53 0.45 4.66 -15.63
CA ASP A 53 -0.35 3.67 -16.34
C ASP A 53 0.32 2.28 -16.32
N GLY A 54 -0.43 1.25 -15.94
CA GLY A 54 0.05 -0.12 -15.81
C GLY A 54 0.78 -0.44 -14.51
N GLU A 55 0.98 0.56 -13.63
CA GLU A 55 1.57 0.37 -12.31
C GLU A 55 0.55 0.68 -11.21
N ALA A 56 0.59 -0.13 -10.16
CA ALA A 56 -0.24 0.07 -8.99
C ALA A 56 0.47 -0.36 -7.71
N PHE A 57 0.04 0.25 -6.61
CA PHE A 57 0.41 -0.19 -5.28
C PHE A 57 -0.77 -0.10 -4.32
N PHE A 58 -0.68 -0.87 -3.24
CA PHE A 58 -1.69 -0.98 -2.20
C PHE A 58 -1.08 -0.73 -0.83
N LEU A 59 -1.80 0.01 0.00
CA LEU A 59 -1.63 0.01 1.44
C LEU A 59 -2.75 -0.83 2.05
N GLN A 60 -2.38 -1.95 2.66
CA GLN A 60 -3.30 -2.90 3.25
C GLN A 60 -3.06 -2.99 4.75
N ARG A 61 -4.13 -3.00 5.54
CA ARG A 61 -4.05 -3.25 6.97
C ARG A 61 -5.19 -4.15 7.38
N GLU A 62 -4.84 -5.27 8.00
CA GLU A 62 -5.84 -6.21 8.49
C GLU A 62 -6.73 -5.54 9.54
N VAL A 63 -8.04 -5.79 9.48
CA VAL A 63 -9.03 -5.18 10.39
C VAL A 63 -8.92 -5.77 11.80
N HIS A 64 -8.82 -7.09 11.91
CA HIS A 64 -8.92 -7.79 13.19
C HIS A 64 -7.56 -8.02 13.87
N HIS A 65 -6.51 -8.32 13.11
CA HIS A 65 -5.15 -8.50 13.62
C HIS A 65 -4.15 -7.59 12.89
N PRO A 66 -4.26 -6.26 13.05
CA PRO A 66 -3.46 -5.33 12.27
C PRO A 66 -1.95 -5.52 12.51
N PRO A 67 -1.12 -5.49 11.47
CA PRO A 67 0.33 -5.42 11.64
C PRO A 67 0.68 -4.18 12.45
N ALA A 68 1.45 -4.36 13.52
CA ALA A 68 1.88 -3.26 14.37
C ALA A 68 3.37 -2.96 14.13
N PRO A 69 3.76 -1.73 13.75
CA PRO A 69 2.92 -0.60 13.32
C PRO A 69 2.63 -0.57 11.80
N GLY A 70 1.50 0.02 11.41
CA GLY A 70 1.31 0.55 10.06
C GLY A 70 0.52 -0.32 9.06
N PHE A 71 0.93 -0.24 7.80
CA PHE A 71 0.31 -0.88 6.63
C PHE A 71 1.32 -1.73 5.88
N ILE A 72 0.82 -2.79 5.26
CA ILE A 72 1.52 -3.56 4.24
C ILE A 72 1.48 -2.77 2.93
N LEU A 73 2.65 -2.53 2.35
CA LEU A 73 2.82 -2.00 1.01
C LEU A 73 3.04 -3.14 0.03
N SER A 74 2.03 -3.39 -0.81
CA SER A 74 2.11 -4.35 -1.92
C SER A 74 2.19 -3.57 -3.23
N VAL A 75 3.00 -4.02 -4.19
CA VAL A 75 3.20 -3.32 -5.48
C VAL A 75 3.13 -4.27 -6.67
N THR A 76 2.76 -3.74 -7.84
CA THR A 76 2.97 -4.44 -9.12
C THR A 76 4.46 -4.57 -9.43
N ARG A 77 4.84 -5.56 -10.25
CA ARG A 77 6.25 -5.87 -10.58
C ARG A 77 7.13 -4.66 -10.98
N GLY A 78 6.60 -3.69 -11.72
CA GLY A 78 7.36 -2.50 -12.16
C GLY A 78 7.85 -1.60 -11.01
N LEU A 79 7.19 -1.70 -9.85
CA LEU A 79 7.49 -0.94 -8.64
C LEU A 79 8.18 -1.78 -7.55
N PHE A 80 8.58 -3.01 -7.85
CA PHE A 80 9.16 -3.93 -6.86
C PHE A 80 10.67 -3.69 -6.69
N SER A 81 11.04 -2.61 -5.99
CA SER A 81 12.43 -2.31 -5.59
C SER A 81 12.50 -1.54 -4.27
N VAL A 82 13.65 -1.59 -3.59
CA VAL A 82 13.88 -0.84 -2.35
C VAL A 82 13.68 0.68 -2.53
N GLU A 83 14.17 1.25 -3.64
CA GLU A 83 14.01 2.69 -3.91
C GLU A 83 12.56 3.08 -4.16
N ALA A 84 11.78 2.19 -4.78
CA ALA A 84 10.37 2.43 -5.02
C ALA A 84 9.60 2.56 -3.70
N ALA A 85 9.94 1.78 -2.65
CA ALA A 85 9.30 1.89 -1.35
C ALA A 85 9.45 3.30 -0.74
N GLY A 86 10.66 3.87 -0.80
CA GLY A 86 10.93 5.23 -0.33
C GLY A 86 10.17 6.28 -1.13
N ARG A 87 10.23 6.20 -2.46
CA ARG A 87 9.52 7.12 -3.36
C ARG A 87 8.01 7.07 -3.16
N ILE A 88 7.44 5.87 -3.00
CA ILE A 88 6.01 5.67 -2.73
C ILE A 88 5.61 6.43 -1.46
N VAL A 89 6.37 6.25 -0.37
CA VAL A 89 6.09 6.94 0.90
C VAL A 89 6.17 8.46 0.76
N GLU A 90 7.12 8.99 -0.01
CA GLU A 90 7.22 10.43 -0.27
C GLU A 90 6.01 10.95 -1.05
N VAL A 91 5.60 10.27 -2.12
CA VAL A 91 4.49 10.72 -2.99
C VAL A 91 3.12 10.55 -2.35
N LEU A 92 2.98 9.70 -1.31
CA LEU A 92 1.78 9.65 -0.48
C LEU A 92 1.46 11.03 0.12
N GLY A 93 2.49 11.84 0.39
CA GLY A 93 2.33 13.20 0.89
C GLY A 93 1.74 13.25 2.30
N ILE A 94 2.01 12.22 3.12
CA ILE A 94 1.54 12.12 4.50
C ILE A 94 2.71 12.39 5.44
N ALA A 95 2.52 13.31 6.38
CA ALA A 95 3.54 13.66 7.36
C ALA A 95 3.92 12.44 8.22
N LYS A 96 5.22 12.26 8.47
CA LYS A 96 5.80 11.16 9.26
C LYS A 96 5.63 9.76 8.66
N ALA A 97 5.06 9.64 7.46
CA ALA A 97 5.04 8.37 6.74
C ALA A 97 6.48 7.89 6.52
N ARG A 98 6.76 6.64 6.84
CA ARG A 98 8.11 6.06 6.67
C ARG A 98 8.05 4.57 6.40
N VAL A 99 9.03 4.09 5.64
CA VAL A 99 9.28 2.64 5.51
C VAL A 99 9.85 2.12 6.83
N ILE A 100 9.26 1.06 7.36
CA ILE A 100 9.73 0.38 8.58
C ILE A 100 10.66 -0.77 8.21
N GLN A 101 10.25 -1.58 7.23
CA GLN A 101 11.00 -2.73 6.77
C GLN A 101 10.68 -2.95 5.30
N VAL A 102 11.69 -3.30 4.50
CA VAL A 102 11.52 -3.75 3.12
C VAL A 102 11.58 -5.28 3.10
N SER A 103 10.83 -5.89 2.18
CA SER A 103 10.90 -7.31 1.89
C SER A 103 12.33 -7.73 1.56
N ALA A 104 12.77 -8.86 2.11
CA ALA A 104 14.09 -9.43 1.81
C ALA A 104 14.20 -9.88 0.34
N GLU A 105 13.07 -10.02 -0.35
CA GLU A 105 13.00 -10.38 -1.77
C GLU A 105 13.10 -9.15 -2.70
N ALA A 106 12.99 -7.94 -2.17
CA ALA A 106 13.08 -6.73 -2.98
C ALA A 106 14.53 -6.51 -3.44
N PRO A 107 14.77 -6.36 -4.76
CA PRO A 107 16.10 -6.08 -5.30
C PRO A 107 16.56 -4.65 -5.01
#